data_AF-A0A9D2M9P1-F1
#
_entry.id   AF-A0A9D2M9P1-F1
#
_cell.length_a   1.000
_cell.length_b   1.000
_cell.length_c   1.000
_cell.angle_alpha   90.00
_cell.angle_beta   90.00
_cell.angle_gamma   90.00
#
_symmetry.space_group_name_H-M   'P 1'
#
loop_
_entity.id
_entity.type
_entity.pdbx_description
1 polymer ?
#
loop_
_entity_poly.entity_id
_entity_poly.type
_entity_poly.pdbx_seq_one_letter_code
_entity_poly.pdbx_strand_id
1 'polypeptide(L)'
;MSRSLLWLREWGKTIAAALLLLCALLFFWAASDFAMPTVELALAQQEDESILPRGTTVARGETHLAAGQSLDPGPFTWVVRRYPDGFRVYALERFLFLWRESDTLRPSLRGLPLTGPLSATPVAMAHYYGSDRSGGLGLGELCSDMLLLAVTTDPAVARVEATMGWKHPSEGDSLLTAAMSETAPDSGVWTLQGVTRPNGTLFCACRAYDGRGELLYTWSSGT
;
A
#
# COMPACT_ATOMS: atom_id res chain seq x y z
N MET A 1 -39.87 -33.33 37.79
CA MET A 1 -39.26 -32.34 36.88
C MET A 1 -37.75 -32.49 36.95
N SER A 2 -37.09 -32.81 35.85
CA SER A 2 -35.64 -33.07 35.84
C SER A 2 -34.85 -31.78 36.13
N ARG A 3 -33.78 -31.90 36.92
CA ARG A 3 -32.87 -30.79 37.28
C ARG A 3 -32.37 -29.99 36.07
N SER A 4 -32.32 -30.60 34.89
CA SER A 4 -31.96 -29.96 33.61
C SER A 4 -32.91 -28.85 33.17
N LEU A 5 -34.22 -28.94 33.45
CA LEU A 5 -35.21 -27.92 33.08
C LEU A 5 -35.17 -26.68 33.97
N LEU A 6 -34.74 -26.81 35.23
CA LEU A 6 -34.54 -25.69 36.15
C LEU A 6 -33.29 -24.88 35.80
N TRP A 7 -32.22 -25.57 35.37
CA TRP A 7 -30.95 -24.95 34.97
C TRP A 7 -31.10 -24.07 33.71
N LEU A 8 -31.84 -24.56 32.70
CA LEU A 8 -32.18 -23.81 31.49
C LEU A 8 -33.06 -22.57 31.77
N ARG A 9 -33.88 -22.59 32.82
CA ARG A 9 -34.75 -21.46 33.18
C ARG A 9 -34.00 -20.33 33.89
N GLU A 10 -33.00 -20.64 34.71
CA GLU A 10 -32.18 -19.62 35.38
C GLU A 10 -31.12 -19.01 34.46
N TRP A 11 -30.46 -19.83 33.65
CA TRP A 11 -29.36 -19.37 32.80
C TRP A 11 -29.78 -19.06 31.35
N GLY A 12 -30.99 -19.44 30.93
CA GLY A 12 -31.43 -19.30 29.54
C GLY A 12 -31.40 -17.87 29.02
N LYS A 13 -31.74 -16.88 29.85
CA LYS A 13 -31.64 -15.46 29.48
C LYS A 13 -30.20 -15.01 29.33
N THR A 14 -29.33 -15.43 30.24
CA THR A 14 -27.89 -15.12 30.21
C THR A 14 -27.21 -15.75 29.00
N ILE A 15 -27.51 -17.01 28.72
CA ILE A 15 -27.00 -17.74 27.55
C ILE A 15 -27.51 -17.08 26.27
N ALA A 16 -28.80 -16.74 26.17
CA ALA A 16 -29.34 -16.05 25.01
C ALA A 16 -28.69 -14.66 24.80
N ALA A 17 -28.51 -13.88 25.87
CA ALA A 17 -27.83 -12.60 25.80
C ALA A 17 -26.35 -12.73 25.37
N ALA A 18 -25.63 -13.73 25.90
CA ALA A 18 -24.26 -14.01 25.51
C ALA A 18 -24.15 -14.41 24.02
N LEU A 19 -25.07 -15.25 23.53
CA LEU A 19 -25.12 -15.63 22.12
C LEU A 19 -25.45 -14.44 21.22
N LEU A 20 -26.41 -13.59 21.61
CA LEU A 20 -26.72 -12.35 20.88
C LEU A 20 -25.51 -11.41 20.82
N LEU A 21 -24.78 -11.26 21.92
CA LEU A 21 -23.56 -10.45 21.96
C LEU A 21 -22.48 -11.04 21.04
N LEU A 22 -22.26 -12.36 21.07
CA LEU A 22 -21.31 -13.03 20.18
C LEU A 22 -21.69 -12.84 18.71
N CYS A 23 -22.97 -12.99 18.36
CA CYS A 23 -23.45 -12.73 17.00
C CYS A 23 -23.24 -11.26 16.59
N ALA A 24 -23.51 -10.31 17.48
CA ALA A 24 -23.28 -8.89 17.21
C ALA A 24 -21.78 -8.57 17.00
N LEU A 25 -20.89 -9.17 17.79
CA LEU A 25 -19.44 -9.03 17.64
C LEU A 25 -18.94 -9.66 16.34
N LEU A 26 -19.44 -10.84 15.97
CA LEU A 26 -19.11 -11.48 14.69
C LEU A 26 -19.61 -10.64 13.50
N PHE A 27 -20.82 -10.09 13.59
CA PHE A 27 -21.36 -9.20 12.57
C PHE A 27 -20.54 -7.92 12.45
N PHE A 28 -20.16 -7.32 13.57
CA PHE A 28 -19.28 -6.15 13.59
C PHE A 28 -17.91 -6.45 12.97
N TRP A 29 -17.32 -7.61 13.29
CA TRP A 29 -16.05 -8.03 12.72
C TRP A 29 -16.15 -8.25 11.20
N ALA A 30 -17.20 -8.92 10.73
CA ALA A 30 -17.46 -9.07 9.30
C ALA A 30 -17.70 -7.72 8.60
N ALA A 31 -18.43 -6.81 9.24
CA ALA A 31 -18.67 -5.45 8.72
C ALA A 31 -17.42 -4.56 8.71
N SER A 32 -16.36 -4.96 9.41
CA SER A 32 -15.05 -4.29 9.40
C SER A 32 -14.09 -4.85 8.36
N ASP A 33 -14.59 -5.63 7.39
CA ASP A 33 -13.79 -6.40 6.43
C ASP A 33 -12.79 -7.31 7.13
N PHE A 34 -13.26 -7.95 8.22
CA PHE A 34 -12.49 -8.88 9.03
C PHE A 34 -11.22 -8.28 9.65
N ALA A 35 -11.25 -6.99 10.02
CA ALA A 35 -10.11 -6.29 10.60
C ALA A 35 -9.46 -7.08 11.77
N MET A 36 -8.12 -7.15 11.72
CA MET A 36 -7.28 -7.96 12.57
C MET A 36 -6.60 -7.12 13.66
N PRO A 37 -6.31 -7.68 14.84
CA PRO A 37 -5.71 -6.92 15.93
C PRO A 37 -4.26 -6.52 15.69
N THR A 38 -3.57 -7.13 14.71
CA THR A 38 -2.18 -6.83 14.38
C THR A 38 -1.95 -6.82 12.87
N VAL A 39 -0.91 -6.11 12.45
CA VAL A 39 -0.42 -6.08 11.06
C VAL A 39 -0.13 -7.49 10.53
N GLU A 40 0.59 -8.33 11.28
CA GLU A 40 0.96 -9.67 10.80
C GLU A 40 -0.27 -10.58 10.64
N LEU A 41 -1.30 -10.43 11.46
CA LEU A 41 -2.56 -11.18 11.27
C LEU A 41 -3.35 -10.67 10.05
N ALA A 42 -3.35 -9.36 9.79
CA ALA A 42 -3.96 -8.81 8.58
C ALA A 42 -3.23 -9.31 7.32
N LEU A 43 -1.90 -9.30 7.33
CA LEU A 43 -1.10 -9.85 6.23
C LEU A 43 -1.34 -11.35 6.04
N ALA A 44 -1.40 -12.10 7.14
CA ALA A 44 -1.67 -13.54 7.09
C ALA A 44 -3.04 -13.83 6.46
N GLN A 45 -4.07 -13.05 6.81
CA GLN A 45 -5.37 -13.18 6.19
C GLN A 45 -5.31 -12.92 4.68
N GLN A 46 -4.65 -11.83 4.25
CA GLN A 46 -4.52 -11.51 2.82
C GLN A 46 -3.70 -12.56 2.04
N GLU A 47 -2.68 -13.14 2.69
CA GLU A 47 -1.92 -14.27 2.16
C GLU A 47 -2.81 -15.51 1.99
N ASP A 48 -3.66 -15.82 2.97
CA ASP A 48 -4.59 -16.95 2.91
C ASP A 48 -5.64 -16.78 1.81
N GLU A 49 -6.22 -15.58 1.69
CA GLU A 49 -7.17 -15.22 0.64
C GLU A 49 -6.56 -15.32 -0.76
N SER A 50 -5.26 -15.04 -0.87
CA SER A 50 -4.50 -15.11 -2.13
C SER A 50 -3.84 -16.48 -2.36
N ILE A 51 -4.03 -17.45 -1.46
CA ILE A 51 -3.41 -18.79 -1.50
C ILE A 51 -1.87 -18.68 -1.59
N LEU A 52 -1.30 -17.76 -0.81
CA LEU A 52 0.13 -17.54 -0.71
C LEU A 52 0.70 -18.17 0.57
N PRO A 53 1.97 -18.61 0.56
CA PRO A 53 2.64 -19.01 1.78
C PRO A 53 2.84 -17.79 2.69
N ARG A 54 3.32 -17.99 3.93
CA ARG A 54 3.73 -16.88 4.79
C ARG A 54 4.99 -16.23 4.24
N GLY A 55 4.91 -14.95 3.88
CA GLY A 55 6.06 -14.15 3.47
C GLY A 55 6.93 -13.73 4.65
N THR A 56 8.07 -13.10 4.35
CA THR A 56 8.87 -12.41 5.37
C THR A 56 8.80 -10.91 5.13
N THR A 57 8.46 -10.13 6.16
CA THR A 57 8.47 -8.67 6.07
C THR A 57 9.90 -8.17 5.91
N VAL A 58 10.19 -7.49 4.79
CA VAL A 58 11.52 -6.92 4.51
C VAL A 58 11.55 -5.39 4.66
N ALA A 59 10.42 -4.73 4.44
CA ALA A 59 10.28 -3.30 4.63
C ALA A 59 8.83 -2.95 4.95
N ARG A 60 8.63 -1.84 5.64
CA ARG A 60 7.31 -1.24 5.86
C ARG A 60 7.47 0.26 6.06
N GLY A 61 6.41 1.01 5.79
CA GLY A 61 6.35 2.42 6.10
C GLY A 61 4.93 2.95 6.08
N GLU A 62 4.75 4.08 6.75
CA GLU A 62 3.51 4.84 6.71
C GLU A 62 3.62 5.86 5.58
N THR A 63 2.51 6.13 4.91
CA THR A 63 2.44 7.23 3.95
C THR A 63 1.16 8.01 4.13
N HIS A 64 1.29 9.31 3.87
CA HIS A 64 0.20 10.25 3.84
C HIS A 64 0.21 10.83 2.43
N LEU A 65 -0.68 10.34 1.57
CA LEU A 65 -0.90 10.99 0.28
C LEU A 65 -1.63 12.31 0.54
N ALA A 66 -1.24 13.36 -0.20
CA ALA A 66 -1.80 14.69 -0.04
C ALA A 66 -3.32 14.65 -0.27
N ALA A 67 -4.05 14.96 0.80
CA ALA A 67 -5.49 15.03 0.83
C ALA A 67 -5.97 16.35 0.25
N GLY A 68 -6.48 16.34 -0.98
CA GLY A 68 -7.12 17.53 -1.55
C GLY A 68 -8.58 17.22 -1.87
N GLN A 69 -9.47 17.73 -1.01
CA GLN A 69 -10.92 17.85 -1.19
C GLN A 69 -11.55 16.89 -2.23
N SER A 70 -11.60 15.59 -1.89
CA SER A 70 -12.53 14.54 -2.37
C SER A 70 -11.83 13.28 -2.92
N LEU A 71 -12.18 12.13 -2.32
CA LEU A 71 -11.77 10.74 -2.61
C LEU A 71 -10.37 10.34 -2.12
N ASP A 72 -10.00 10.78 -0.92
CA ASP A 72 -8.71 10.42 -0.35
C ASP A 72 -8.67 8.98 0.17
N PRO A 73 -7.60 8.23 -0.12
CA PRO A 73 -7.19 7.15 0.76
C PRO A 73 -6.72 7.75 2.09
N GLY A 74 -7.26 7.25 3.20
CA GLY A 74 -6.77 7.58 4.53
C GLY A 74 -5.29 7.17 4.70
N PRO A 75 -4.65 7.55 5.82
CA PRO A 75 -3.30 7.07 6.11
C PRO A 75 -3.25 5.55 6.08
N PHE A 76 -2.31 5.01 5.31
CA PHE A 76 -2.11 3.57 5.22
C PHE A 76 -0.63 3.23 5.43
N THR A 77 -0.41 2.00 5.89
CA THR A 77 0.89 1.38 6.04
C THR A 77 1.12 0.44 4.87
N TRP A 78 2.17 0.68 4.08
CA TRP A 78 2.62 -0.29 3.09
C TRP A 78 3.59 -1.28 3.74
N VAL A 79 3.54 -2.53 3.30
CA VAL A 79 4.43 -3.61 3.75
C VAL A 79 4.93 -4.39 2.55
N VAL A 80 6.25 -4.56 2.46
CA VAL A 80 6.88 -5.42 1.46
C VAL A 80 7.16 -6.77 2.09
N ARG A 81 6.61 -7.81 1.46
CA ARG A 81 6.79 -9.21 1.84
C ARG A 81 7.63 -9.92 0.80
N ARG A 82 8.65 -10.65 1.25
CA ARG A 82 9.49 -11.52 0.41
C ARG A 82 8.94 -12.93 0.41
N TYR A 83 8.91 -13.51 -0.78
CA TYR A 83 8.50 -14.88 -1.09
C TYR A 83 9.58 -15.57 -1.94
N PRO A 84 9.52 -16.91 -2.12
CA PRO A 84 10.46 -17.60 -2.98
C PRO A 84 10.46 -17.12 -4.44
N ASP A 85 9.31 -16.64 -4.92
CA ASP A 85 9.06 -16.23 -6.31
C ASP A 85 9.18 -14.72 -6.54
N GLY A 86 9.28 -13.91 -5.49
CA GLY A 86 9.25 -12.47 -5.64
C GLY A 86 9.01 -11.67 -4.38
N PHE A 87 8.64 -10.41 -4.61
CA PHE A 87 8.15 -9.54 -3.57
C PHE A 87 6.68 -9.22 -3.84
N ARG A 88 5.92 -8.99 -2.77
CA ARG A 88 4.56 -8.47 -2.86
C ARG A 88 4.44 -7.28 -1.93
N VAL A 89 3.64 -6.32 -2.35
CA VAL A 89 3.35 -5.12 -1.56
C VAL A 89 1.90 -5.20 -1.10
N TYR A 90 1.71 -4.98 0.19
CA TYR A 90 0.42 -4.91 0.86
C TYR A 90 0.23 -3.50 1.39
N ALA A 91 -1.01 -3.03 1.44
CA ALA A 91 -1.40 -1.78 2.08
C ALA A 91 -2.44 -2.12 3.11
N LEU A 92 -2.19 -1.64 4.32
CA LEU A 92 -3.04 -1.84 5.47
C LEU A 92 -3.46 -0.48 6.00
N GLU A 93 -4.71 -0.37 6.39
CA GLU A 93 -5.19 0.82 7.07
C GLU A 93 -5.68 0.48 8.47
N ARG A 94 -5.73 1.52 9.30
CA ARG A 94 -6.27 1.40 10.65
C ARG A 94 -7.78 1.63 10.63
N PHE A 95 -8.53 0.62 11.04
CA PHE A 95 -9.94 0.73 11.40
C PHE A 95 -10.05 0.72 12.93
N LEU A 96 -10.17 1.91 13.54
CA LEU A 96 -10.03 2.11 14.99
C LEU A 96 -8.65 1.65 15.51
N PHE A 97 -8.62 0.53 16.24
CA PHE A 97 -7.40 -0.11 16.75
C PHE A 97 -7.07 -1.42 16.01
N LEU A 98 -7.87 -1.79 15.01
CA LEU A 98 -7.69 -2.97 14.17
C LEU A 98 -7.05 -2.58 12.83
N TRP A 99 -6.53 -3.58 12.13
CA TRP A 99 -5.83 -3.51 10.85
C TRP A 99 -6.62 -4.27 9.81
N ARG A 100 -6.90 -3.63 8.68
CA ARG A 100 -7.53 -4.29 7.53
C ARG A 100 -6.79 -3.91 6.27
N GLU A 101 -7.11 -4.61 5.19
CA GLU A 101 -6.67 -4.20 3.86
C GLU A 101 -7.11 -2.76 3.57
N SER A 102 -6.22 -1.95 2.98
CA SER A 102 -6.59 -0.65 2.47
C SER A 102 -6.97 -0.74 0.99
N ASP A 103 -8.11 -0.15 0.64
CA ASP A 103 -8.58 -0.02 -0.76
C ASP A 103 -7.68 0.91 -1.61
N THR A 104 -6.70 1.55 -0.98
CA THR A 104 -5.75 2.45 -1.62
C THR A 104 -4.87 1.76 -2.68
N LEU A 105 -4.57 0.47 -2.47
CA LEU A 105 -3.81 -0.32 -3.44
C LEU A 105 -4.73 -0.89 -4.51
N ARG A 106 -4.49 -0.54 -5.78
CA ARG A 106 -5.16 -1.23 -6.89
C ARG A 106 -4.68 -2.70 -6.96
N PRO A 107 -5.56 -3.67 -7.27
CA PRO A 107 -5.21 -5.10 -7.35
C PRO A 107 -4.03 -5.43 -8.28
N SER A 108 -3.79 -4.62 -9.31
CA SER A 108 -2.68 -4.78 -10.26
C SER A 108 -1.29 -4.52 -9.67
N LEU A 109 -1.21 -3.96 -8.46
CA LEU A 109 0.04 -3.52 -7.81
C LEU A 109 0.56 -4.52 -6.75
N ARG A 110 -0.12 -5.66 -6.59
CA ARG A 110 0.19 -6.65 -5.53
C ARG A 110 1.42 -7.52 -5.81
N GLY A 111 2.01 -7.48 -7.01
CA GLY A 111 3.14 -8.35 -7.37
C GLY A 111 4.32 -7.60 -7.97
N LEU A 112 5.50 -7.77 -7.37
CA LEU A 112 6.81 -7.43 -7.95
C LEU A 112 7.49 -8.74 -8.34
N PRO A 113 7.32 -9.22 -9.59
CA PRO A 113 8.01 -10.41 -10.01
C PRO A 113 9.53 -10.15 -9.98
N LEU A 114 10.30 -11.15 -9.54
CA LEU A 114 11.76 -11.18 -9.67
C LEU A 114 12.15 -11.44 -11.13
N THR A 115 11.73 -10.58 -12.06
CA THR A 115 12.12 -10.66 -13.47
C THR A 115 13.52 -10.10 -13.71
N GLY A 116 14.12 -9.44 -12.71
CA GLY A 116 15.46 -8.88 -12.78
C GLY A 116 16.00 -8.41 -11.42
N PRO A 117 17.25 -7.92 -11.40
CA PRO A 117 17.93 -7.44 -10.18
C PRO A 117 17.39 -6.11 -9.63
N LEU A 118 16.56 -5.41 -10.41
CA LEU A 118 15.83 -4.20 -10.02
C LEU A 118 14.39 -4.30 -10.56
N SER A 119 13.42 -4.16 -9.66
CA SER A 119 12.00 -4.07 -9.99
C SER A 119 11.40 -2.87 -9.27
N ALA A 120 10.43 -2.19 -9.87
CA ALA A 120 9.70 -1.13 -9.18
C ALA A 120 8.20 -1.21 -9.48
N THR A 121 7.39 -0.61 -8.61
CA THR A 121 5.95 -0.52 -8.77
C THR A 121 5.43 0.74 -8.09
N PRO A 122 4.47 1.45 -8.69
CA PRO A 122 3.64 2.38 -7.96
C PRO A 122 2.96 1.62 -6.81
N VAL A 123 3.03 2.14 -5.59
CA VAL A 123 2.35 1.58 -4.41
C VAL A 123 1.06 2.32 -4.16
N ALA A 124 1.02 3.63 -4.38
CA ALA A 124 -0.21 4.37 -4.19
C ALA A 124 -0.21 5.64 -5.02
N MET A 125 -1.41 6.10 -5.32
CA MET A 125 -1.65 7.29 -6.12
C MET A 125 -2.98 7.91 -5.70
N ALA A 126 -2.95 9.20 -5.37
CA ALA A 126 -4.13 9.99 -5.09
C ALA A 126 -4.20 11.17 -6.07
N HIS A 127 -5.40 11.50 -6.51
CA HIS A 127 -5.66 12.64 -7.37
C HIS A 127 -6.46 13.68 -6.61
N TYR A 128 -6.03 14.93 -6.68
CA TYR A 128 -6.72 16.01 -6.00
C TYR A 128 -6.56 17.33 -6.75
N TYR A 129 -7.47 18.27 -6.51
CA TYR A 129 -7.32 19.63 -7.02
C TYR A 129 -6.49 20.46 -6.05
N GLY A 130 -5.35 20.98 -6.52
CA GLY A 130 -4.53 21.91 -5.75
C GLY A 130 -5.31 23.19 -5.47
N SER A 131 -5.23 23.70 -4.23
CA SER A 131 -5.87 24.98 -3.91
C SER A 131 -5.15 26.09 -4.68
N ASP A 132 -5.84 26.71 -5.64
CA ASP A 132 -5.30 27.86 -6.34
C ASP A 132 -5.12 29.01 -5.33
N ARG A 133 -3.88 29.44 -5.08
CA ARG A 133 -3.56 30.50 -4.11
C ARG A 133 -4.13 31.88 -4.50
N SER A 134 -4.78 31.96 -5.66
CA SER A 134 -5.27 33.18 -6.31
C SER A 134 -6.67 33.62 -5.86
N GLY A 135 -7.38 32.86 -5.03
CA GLY A 135 -8.69 33.27 -4.48
C GLY A 135 -9.81 33.42 -5.51
N GLY A 136 -9.61 32.97 -6.75
CA GLY A 136 -10.63 32.91 -7.78
C GLY A 136 -11.47 31.63 -7.69
N LEU A 137 -12.71 31.68 -8.17
CA LEU A 137 -13.63 30.53 -8.33
C LEU A 137 -13.17 29.52 -9.42
N GLY A 138 -11.86 29.41 -9.67
CA GLY A 138 -11.31 28.43 -10.59
C GLY A 138 -11.26 27.05 -9.96
N LEU A 139 -11.60 26.01 -10.72
CA LEU A 139 -11.22 24.65 -10.36
C LEU A 139 -9.69 24.61 -10.31
N GLY A 140 -9.12 24.14 -9.20
CA GLY A 140 -7.69 24.06 -8.99
C GLY A 140 -6.96 23.25 -10.08
N GLU A 141 -5.63 23.32 -10.12
CA GLU A 141 -4.85 22.43 -10.99
C GLU A 141 -4.98 20.99 -10.47
N LEU A 142 -5.32 20.04 -11.35
CA LEU A 142 -5.36 18.63 -10.97
C LEU A 142 -3.93 18.15 -10.68
N CYS A 143 -3.73 17.58 -9.50
CA CYS A 143 -2.48 17.05 -9.01
C CYS A 143 -2.60 15.53 -8.78
N SER A 144 -1.46 14.84 -8.83
CA SER A 144 -1.34 13.42 -8.56
C SER A 144 -0.16 13.20 -7.62
N ASP A 145 -0.44 12.87 -6.36
CA ASP A 145 0.57 12.44 -5.39
C ASP A 145 0.75 10.93 -5.51
N MET A 146 1.99 10.50 -5.69
CA MET A 146 2.35 9.12 -5.95
C MET A 146 3.46 8.66 -5.03
N LEU A 147 3.35 7.41 -4.57
CA LEU A 147 4.42 6.69 -3.91
C LEU A 147 4.91 5.58 -4.85
N LEU A 148 6.17 5.66 -5.25
CA LEU A 148 6.87 4.62 -6.00
C LEU A 148 7.78 3.83 -5.06
N LEU A 149 7.78 2.50 -5.22
CA LEU A 149 8.66 1.60 -4.50
C LEU A 149 9.52 0.81 -5.49
N ALA A 150 10.82 0.75 -5.23
CA ALA A 150 11.77 -0.07 -5.97
C ALA A 150 12.43 -1.09 -5.02
N VAL A 151 12.64 -2.29 -5.51
CA VAL A 151 13.31 -3.38 -4.79
C VAL A 151 14.49 -3.87 -5.63
N THR A 152 15.63 -4.03 -4.98
CA THR A 152 16.81 -4.68 -5.52
C THR A 152 17.30 -5.76 -4.54
N THR A 153 17.87 -6.82 -5.09
CA THR A 153 18.51 -7.88 -4.30
C THR A 153 20.03 -7.87 -4.42
N ASP A 154 20.57 -6.94 -5.21
CA ASP A 154 22.01 -6.81 -5.42
C ASP A 154 22.61 -5.89 -4.35
N PRO A 155 23.47 -6.41 -3.45
CA PRO A 155 24.11 -5.60 -2.41
C PRO A 155 25.11 -4.58 -2.97
N ALA A 156 25.48 -4.64 -4.25
CA ALA A 156 26.33 -3.63 -4.89
C ALA A 156 25.59 -2.31 -5.11
N VAL A 157 24.26 -2.30 -5.09
CA VAL A 157 23.45 -1.09 -5.30
C VAL A 157 23.55 -0.18 -4.08
N ALA A 158 24.12 1.01 -4.27
CA ALA A 158 24.29 2.02 -3.23
C ALA A 158 23.35 3.22 -3.40
N ARG A 159 22.78 3.42 -4.60
CA ARG A 159 21.86 4.52 -4.90
C ARG A 159 20.85 4.10 -5.94
N VAL A 160 19.59 4.48 -5.75
CA VAL A 160 18.55 4.36 -6.77
C VAL A 160 17.99 5.74 -7.08
N GLU A 161 17.89 6.06 -8.36
CA GLU A 161 17.15 7.22 -8.87
C GLU A 161 15.89 6.74 -9.57
N ALA A 162 14.80 7.48 -9.40
CA ALA A 162 13.56 7.18 -10.09
C ALA A 162 13.05 8.39 -10.85
N THR A 163 12.45 8.12 -12.00
CA THR A 163 11.63 9.04 -12.77
C THR A 163 10.19 8.53 -12.72
N MET A 164 9.26 9.33 -12.21
CA MET A 164 7.83 8.98 -12.19
C MET A 164 6.97 10.17 -12.61
N GLY A 165 5.81 9.90 -13.19
CA GLY A 165 4.91 10.95 -13.66
C GLY A 165 4.07 10.52 -14.85
N TRP A 166 3.71 11.48 -15.67
CA TRP A 166 2.77 11.31 -16.77
C TRP A 166 3.39 11.76 -18.07
N LYS A 167 3.25 10.93 -19.10
CA LYS A 167 3.64 11.26 -20.47
C LYS A 167 2.43 11.64 -21.28
N HIS A 168 2.51 12.76 -22.00
CA HIS A 168 1.44 13.20 -22.90
C HIS A 168 2.00 13.74 -24.22
N PRO A 169 1.51 13.26 -25.38
CA PRO A 169 2.09 13.61 -26.67
C PRO A 169 1.94 15.09 -27.05
N SER A 170 0.93 15.80 -26.54
CA SER A 170 0.65 17.19 -26.95
C SER A 170 0.75 18.24 -25.84
N GLU A 171 0.65 17.84 -24.57
CA GLU A 171 0.66 18.77 -23.43
C GLU A 171 2.02 18.82 -22.72
N GLY A 172 2.98 18.01 -23.19
CA GLY A 172 4.27 17.82 -22.58
C GLY A 172 4.23 16.83 -21.41
N ASP A 173 5.39 16.31 -21.05
CA ASP A 173 5.53 15.35 -19.97
C ASP A 173 5.52 16.06 -18.61
N SER A 174 4.83 15.48 -17.63
CA SER A 174 4.89 15.88 -16.21
C SER A 174 5.62 14.81 -15.42
N LEU A 175 6.96 14.90 -15.38
CA LEU A 175 7.82 13.90 -14.74
C LEU A 175 8.61 14.51 -13.58
N LEU A 176 8.68 13.76 -12.48
CA LEU A 176 9.58 13.99 -11.37
C LEU A 176 10.75 13.01 -11.47
N THR A 177 11.98 13.50 -11.44
CA THR A 177 13.19 12.66 -11.31
C THR A 177 13.92 13.02 -10.03
N ALA A 178 14.16 12.04 -9.17
CA ALA A 178 14.82 12.23 -7.89
C ALA A 178 15.52 10.96 -7.40
N ALA A 179 16.49 11.13 -6.48
CA ALA A 179 17.04 10.03 -5.72
C ALA A 179 15.96 9.44 -4.79
N MET A 180 15.88 8.12 -4.76
CA MET A 180 15.01 7.39 -3.84
C MET A 180 15.67 7.27 -2.47
N SER A 181 14.86 7.19 -1.42
CA SER A 181 15.33 6.95 -0.06
C SER A 181 15.28 5.45 0.25
N GLU A 182 16.37 4.89 0.77
CA GLU A 182 16.33 3.52 1.29
C GLU A 182 15.50 3.48 2.57
N THR A 183 14.66 2.45 2.69
CA THR A 183 13.71 2.33 3.81
C THR A 183 14.37 1.94 5.13
N ALA A 184 15.48 1.20 5.05
CA ALA A 184 16.40 0.91 6.14
C ALA A 184 17.75 0.53 5.53
N PRO A 185 18.87 0.68 6.25
CA PRO A 185 20.18 0.26 5.75
C PRO A 185 20.16 -1.20 5.30
N ASP A 186 20.67 -1.45 4.09
CA ASP A 186 20.78 -2.78 3.47
C ASP A 186 19.43 -3.50 3.27
N SER A 187 18.31 -2.78 3.27
CA SER A 187 16.99 -3.39 3.03
C SER A 187 16.80 -3.73 1.56
N GLY A 188 17.51 -3.04 0.66
CA GLY A 188 17.31 -3.16 -0.79
C GLY A 188 15.94 -2.65 -1.25
N VAL A 189 15.18 -1.99 -0.37
CA VAL A 189 13.86 -1.42 -0.67
C VAL A 189 13.95 0.11 -0.58
N TRP A 190 13.59 0.75 -1.68
CA TRP A 190 13.75 2.19 -1.91
C TRP A 190 12.39 2.81 -2.21
N THR A 191 12.15 4.03 -1.74
CA THR A 191 10.90 4.75 -1.97
C THR A 191 11.13 6.16 -2.50
N LEU A 192 10.19 6.62 -3.33
CA LEU A 192 10.08 8.00 -3.76
C LEU A 192 8.61 8.41 -3.70
N GLN A 193 8.31 9.46 -2.95
CA GLN A 193 7.01 10.12 -2.98
C GLN A 193 7.12 11.48 -3.66
N GLY A 194 6.11 11.86 -4.42
CA GLY A 194 6.09 13.17 -5.03
C GLY A 194 4.83 13.45 -5.84
N VAL A 195 4.62 14.74 -6.09
CA VAL A 195 3.44 15.26 -6.77
C VAL A 195 3.79 15.58 -8.22
N THR A 196 2.93 15.13 -9.13
CA THR A 196 3.00 15.42 -10.57
C THR A 196 1.63 15.86 -11.07
N ARG A 197 1.55 16.40 -12.29
CA ARG A 197 0.26 16.72 -12.92
C ARG A 197 -0.18 15.51 -13.74
N PRO A 198 -1.34 14.90 -13.46
CA PRO A 198 -1.87 13.84 -14.29
C PRO A 198 -2.33 14.43 -15.61
N ASN A 199 -1.63 14.08 -16.69
CA ASN A 199 -1.93 14.59 -18.02
C ASN A 199 -1.85 13.53 -19.12
N GLY A 200 -1.74 12.23 -18.82
CA GLY A 200 -1.62 11.22 -19.87
C GLY A 200 -1.43 9.79 -19.36
N THR A 201 -0.42 9.09 -19.88
CA THR A 201 -0.08 7.72 -19.46
C THR A 201 0.95 7.75 -18.33
N LEU A 202 0.68 6.99 -17.27
CA LEU A 202 1.61 6.83 -16.15
C LEU A 202 2.93 6.21 -16.65
N PHE A 203 4.04 6.85 -16.29
CA PHE A 203 5.38 6.40 -16.60
C PHE A 203 6.20 6.34 -15.31
N CYS A 204 6.89 5.22 -15.10
CA CYS A 204 7.84 5.02 -14.02
C CYS A 204 9.11 4.38 -14.58
N ALA A 205 10.26 4.83 -14.12
CA ALA A 205 11.55 4.24 -14.42
C ALA A 205 12.48 4.37 -13.23
N CYS A 206 13.38 3.42 -13.05
CA CYS A 206 14.39 3.40 -12.00
C CYS A 206 15.77 3.10 -12.59
N ARG A 207 16.79 3.71 -12.00
CA ARG A 207 18.21 3.51 -12.33
C ARG A 207 18.95 3.23 -11.04
N ALA A 208 19.60 2.08 -10.95
CA ALA A 208 20.40 1.69 -9.80
C ALA A 208 21.88 1.86 -10.10
N TYR A 209 22.62 2.40 -9.12
CA TYR A 209 24.04 2.70 -9.22
C TYR A 209 24.82 2.05 -8.09
N ASP A 210 26.09 1.73 -8.35
CA ASP A 210 27.01 1.25 -7.34
C ASP A 210 27.58 2.39 -6.46
N GLY A 211 28.41 2.04 -5.48
CA GLY A 211 29.08 3.01 -4.60
C GLY A 211 30.09 3.94 -5.29
N ARG A 212 30.43 3.70 -6.56
CA ARG A 212 31.28 4.55 -7.40
C ARG A 212 30.46 5.46 -8.33
N GLY A 213 29.14 5.27 -8.39
CA GLY A 213 28.24 5.98 -9.27
C GLY A 213 28.11 5.35 -10.67
N GLU A 214 28.60 4.13 -10.88
CA GLU A 214 28.42 3.38 -12.12
C GLU A 214 26.99 2.83 -12.19
N LEU A 215 26.36 2.94 -13.36
CA LEU A 215 25.00 2.42 -13.59
C LEU A 215 25.05 0.89 -13.66
N LEU A 216 24.35 0.23 -12.74
CA LEU A 216 24.23 -1.24 -12.72
C LEU A 216 22.98 -1.69 -13.47
N TYR A 217 21.82 -1.11 -13.16
CA TYR A 217 20.53 -1.59 -13.64
C TYR A 217 19.59 -0.47 -14.03
N THR A 218 18.69 -0.78 -14.96
CA THR A 218 17.59 0.08 -15.37
C THR A 218 16.30 -0.72 -15.38
N TRP A 219 15.22 -0.10 -14.90
CA TRP A 219 13.87 -0.65 -14.94
C TRP A 219 12.93 0.43 -15.47
N SER A 220 11.89 0.04 -16.22
CA SER A 220 10.82 0.94 -16.64
C SER A 220 9.49 0.23 -16.79
N SER A 221 8.39 0.92 -16.44
CA SER A 221 7.03 0.45 -16.61
C SER A 221 6.61 0.51 -18.09
N GLY A 222 6.97 -0.50 -18.87
CA GLY A 222 6.56 -0.63 -20.28
C GLY A 222 7.22 0.38 -21.23
N THR A 223 7.88 -0.17 -22.25
CA THR A 223 8.03 0.46 -23.57
C THR A 223 6.81 0.17 -24.42
#